data_AF-A0A2V9W7D8-F1
#
_entry.id   AF-A0A2V9W7D8-F1
#
_cell.length_a   1.000
_cell.length_b   1.000
_cell.length_c   1.000
_cell.angle_alpha   90.00
_cell.angle_beta   90.00
_cell.angle_gamma   90.00
#
_symmetry.space_group_name_H-M   'P 1'
#
loop_
_entity.id
_entity.type
_entity.pdbx_description
1 polymer ?
#
loop_
_entity_poly.entity_id
_entity_poly.type
_entity_poly.pdbx_seq_one_letter_code
_entity_poly.pdbx_strand_id
1 'polypeptide(L)'
;MMKALEALRRSRLLQILAAVALFLSLFLVITSLRIVREAGKQELHPPDAIVVFGAAEYAGHPSPVLRARLDHAYDLFKSGLAPVVITTGGAAADPSFSEGGVGRDYLMHRGIPERNLIAETMGTDTA
;
A
#
# COMPACT_ATOMS: atom_id res chain seq x y z
N MET A 1 -28.42 -18.08 -52.54
CA MET A 1 -27.17 -17.27 -52.49
C MET A 1 -27.09 -16.36 -51.27
N MET A 2 -28.13 -15.54 -50.98
CA MET A 2 -28.12 -14.54 -49.89
C MET A 2 -27.94 -15.13 -48.46
N LYS A 3 -28.65 -16.23 -48.12
CA LYS A 3 -28.53 -16.90 -46.80
C LYS A 3 -27.12 -17.46 -46.50
N ALA A 4 -26.39 -17.88 -47.53
CA ALA A 4 -25.04 -18.43 -47.36
C ALA A 4 -24.02 -17.32 -47.02
N LEU A 5 -24.23 -16.11 -47.57
CA LEU A 5 -23.39 -14.94 -47.27
C LEU A 5 -23.60 -14.44 -45.83
N GLU A 6 -24.84 -14.47 -45.34
CA GLU A 6 -25.18 -14.13 -43.94
C GLU A 6 -24.60 -15.13 -42.94
N ALA A 7 -24.68 -16.44 -43.25
CA ALA A 7 -24.09 -17.49 -42.41
C ALA A 7 -22.56 -17.35 -42.30
N LEU A 8 -21.88 -17.03 -43.40
CA LEU A 8 -20.43 -16.80 -43.43
C LEU A 8 -20.03 -15.53 -42.66
N ARG A 9 -20.83 -14.45 -42.74
CA ARG A 9 -20.60 -13.22 -41.95
C ARG A 9 -20.80 -13.47 -40.45
N ARG A 10 -21.82 -14.26 -40.07
CA ARG A 10 -22.08 -14.63 -38.67
C ARG A 10 -20.97 -15.49 -38.08
N SER A 11 -20.42 -16.46 -38.81
CA SER A 11 -19.31 -17.28 -38.31
C SER A 11 -18.03 -16.46 -38.12
N ARG A 12 -17.71 -15.56 -39.05
CA ARG A 12 -16.57 -14.63 -38.91
C ARG A 12 -16.73 -13.70 -37.71
N LEU A 13 -17.93 -13.17 -37.47
CA LEU A 13 -18.18 -12.33 -36.30
C LEU A 13 -17.96 -13.11 -34.99
N LEU A 14 -18.47 -14.35 -34.91
CA LEU A 14 -18.25 -15.21 -33.74
C LEU A 14 -16.78 -15.55 -33.53
N GLN A 15 -16.01 -15.79 -34.61
CA GLN A 15 -14.57 -16.01 -34.54
C GLN A 15 -13.82 -14.77 -34.03
N ILE A 16 -14.19 -13.57 -34.48
CA ILE A 16 -13.59 -12.32 -34.00
C ILE A 16 -13.92 -12.12 -32.53
N LEU A 17 -15.17 -12.31 -32.12
CA LEU A 17 -15.57 -12.19 -30.72
C LEU A 17 -14.85 -13.21 -29.83
N ALA A 18 -14.71 -14.45 -30.28
CA ALA A 18 -13.96 -15.48 -29.57
C ALA A 18 -12.46 -15.13 -29.47
N ALA A 19 -11.85 -14.60 -30.54
CA ALA A 19 -10.46 -14.16 -30.54
C ALA A 19 -10.24 -12.97 -29.59
N VAL A 20 -11.15 -11.99 -29.58
CA VAL A 20 -11.11 -10.86 -28.65
C VAL A 20 -11.29 -11.33 -27.21
N ALA A 21 -12.26 -12.20 -26.94
CA ALA A 21 -12.47 -12.77 -25.61
C ALA A 21 -11.24 -13.57 -25.13
N LEU A 22 -10.65 -14.38 -26.01
CA LEU A 22 -9.42 -15.12 -25.71
C LEU A 22 -8.26 -14.17 -25.42
N PHE A 23 -8.07 -13.14 -26.25
CA PHE A 23 -7.02 -12.14 -26.05
C PHE A 23 -7.17 -11.42 -24.70
N LEU A 24 -8.38 -10.94 -24.38
CA LEU A 24 -8.66 -10.29 -23.10
C LEU A 24 -8.45 -11.24 -21.91
N SER A 25 -8.88 -12.49 -22.03
CA SER A 25 -8.67 -13.49 -20.98
C SER A 25 -7.19 -13.77 -20.75
N LEU A 26 -6.41 -13.93 -21.83
CA LEU A 26 -4.98 -14.19 -21.75
C LEU A 26 -4.24 -12.97 -21.18
N PHE A 27 -4.62 -11.76 -21.59
CA PHE A 27 -4.09 -10.52 -21.04
C PHE A 27 -4.34 -10.41 -19.53
N LEU A 28 -5.56 -10.69 -19.07
CA LEU A 28 -5.89 -10.68 -17.64
C LEU A 28 -5.10 -11.75 -16.88
N VAL A 29 -5.02 -12.97 -17.40
CA VAL A 29 -4.27 -14.07 -16.76
C VAL A 29 -2.78 -13.73 -16.67
N ILE A 30 -2.16 -13.29 -17.76
CA ILE A 30 -0.74 -12.91 -17.78
C ILE A 30 -0.47 -11.77 -16.79
N THR A 31 -1.31 -10.74 -16.79
CA THR A 31 -1.16 -9.59 -15.88
C THR A 31 -1.29 -10.03 -14.42
N SER A 32 -2.29 -10.86 -14.11
CA SER A 32 -2.51 -11.39 -12.76
C SER A 32 -1.31 -12.23 -12.29
N LEU A 33 -0.78 -13.10 -13.15
CA LEU A 33 0.40 -13.90 -12.83
C LEU A 33 1.64 -13.03 -12.61
N ARG A 34 1.81 -11.96 -13.38
CA ARG A 34 2.92 -11.01 -13.19
C ARG A 34 2.81 -10.28 -11.86
N ILE A 35 1.62 -9.80 -11.49
CA ILE A 35 1.37 -9.12 -10.21
C ILE A 35 1.70 -10.03 -9.04
N VAL A 36 1.19 -11.27 -9.04
CA VAL A 36 1.44 -12.24 -7.96
C VAL A 36 2.92 -12.59 -7.86
N ARG A 37 3.60 -12.77 -9.00
CA ARG A 37 5.03 -13.05 -9.02
C ARG A 37 5.85 -11.90 -8.45
N GLU A 38 5.50 -10.66 -8.77
CA GLU A 38 6.24 -9.49 -8.30
C GLU A 38 5.95 -9.21 -6.82
N ALA A 39 4.70 -9.35 -6.39
CA ALA A 39 4.29 -9.16 -4.99
C ALA A 39 5.00 -10.11 -4.01
N GLY A 40 5.42 -11.29 -4.49
CA GLY A 40 6.17 -12.27 -3.69
C GLY A 40 7.69 -12.07 -3.69
N LYS A 41 8.24 -11.17 -4.51
CA LYS A 41 9.68 -10.87 -4.47
C LYS A 41 9.95 -9.97 -3.27
N GLN A 42 10.45 -10.58 -2.20
CA GLN A 42 11.05 -9.82 -1.11
C GLN A 42 12.41 -9.29 -1.56
N GLU A 43 12.73 -8.05 -1.17
CA GLU A 43 14.10 -7.56 -1.35
C GLU A 43 15.09 -8.46 -0.61
N LEU A 44 16.24 -8.73 -1.24
CA LEU A 44 17.24 -9.66 -0.72
C LEU A 44 17.96 -9.15 0.54
N HIS A 45 17.67 -7.91 0.96
CA HIS A 45 18.26 -7.27 2.13
C HIS A 45 17.17 -6.91 3.14
N PRO A 46 17.42 -7.11 4.45
CA PRO A 46 16.56 -6.56 5.48
C PRO A 46 16.46 -5.03 5.34
N PRO A 47 15.27 -4.43 5.46
CA PRO A 47 15.12 -2.99 5.36
C PRO A 47 15.78 -2.27 6.54
N ASP A 48 16.37 -1.10 6.26
CA ASP A 48 17.03 -0.28 7.30
C ASP A 48 16.03 0.43 8.23
N ALA A 49 14.79 0.66 7.77
CA ALA A 49 13.75 1.33 8.53
C ALA A 49 12.34 0.91 8.13
N ILE A 50 11.40 1.03 9.08
CA ILE A 50 9.95 0.99 8.84
C ILE A 50 9.45 2.42 8.80
N VAL A 51 8.83 2.85 7.70
CA VAL A 51 8.23 4.19 7.57
C VAL A 51 6.72 4.09 7.71
N VAL A 52 6.16 4.82 8.67
CA VAL A 52 4.73 4.90 8.92
C VAL A 52 4.20 6.22 8.38
N PHE A 53 3.49 6.14 7.25
CA PHE A 53 2.83 7.30 6.69
C PHE A 53 1.68 7.79 7.57
N GLY A 54 1.64 9.11 7.73
CA GLY A 54 0.57 9.86 8.36
C GLY A 54 -0.83 9.59 7.78
N ALA A 55 -1.87 9.93 8.53
CA ALA A 55 -3.26 9.73 8.14
C ALA A 55 -4.20 10.75 8.78
N ALA A 56 -4.31 10.71 10.11
CA ALA A 56 -5.00 11.68 10.94
C ALA A 56 -4.63 11.43 12.41
N GLU A 57 -4.50 12.50 13.18
CA GLU A 57 -4.51 12.48 14.64
C GLU A 57 -5.71 13.27 15.17
N TYR A 58 -6.16 12.95 16.38
CA TYR A 58 -7.28 13.58 17.07
C TYR A 58 -6.83 14.05 18.45
N ALA A 59 -6.44 15.32 18.56
CA ALA A 59 -6.05 15.96 19.81
C ALA A 59 -4.97 15.19 20.58
N GLY A 60 -3.92 14.77 19.88
CA GLY A 60 -2.79 14.04 20.46
C GLY A 60 -2.97 12.52 20.47
N HIS A 61 -4.03 11.99 19.87
CA HIS A 61 -4.29 10.56 19.76
C HIS A 61 -4.33 10.10 18.31
N PRO A 62 -3.75 8.93 17.97
CA PRO A 62 -3.84 8.44 16.61
C PRO A 62 -5.29 8.10 16.26
N SER A 63 -5.73 8.53 15.07
CA SER A 63 -7.00 8.09 14.49
C SER A 63 -7.03 6.55 14.34
N PRO A 64 -8.19 5.91 14.16
CA PRO A 64 -8.26 4.46 13.96
C PRO A 64 -7.37 3.95 12.83
N VAL A 65 -7.24 4.72 11.73
CA VAL A 65 -6.38 4.37 10.60
C VAL A 65 -4.91 4.51 10.97
N LEU A 66 -4.52 5.64 11.58
CA LEU A 66 -3.14 5.86 12.01
C LEU A 66 -2.72 4.82 13.05
N ARG A 67 -3.61 4.49 14.00
CA ARG A 67 -3.39 3.44 15.00
C ARG A 67 -3.14 2.09 14.37
N ALA A 68 -3.98 1.67 13.42
CA ALA A 68 -3.79 0.38 12.74
C ALA A 68 -2.43 0.28 12.03
N ARG A 69 -1.97 1.39 11.42
CA ARG A 69 -0.64 1.46 10.80
C ARG A 69 0.49 1.38 11.82
N LEU A 70 0.37 2.11 12.93
CA LEU A 70 1.33 2.08 14.03
C LEU A 70 1.38 0.69 14.69
N ASP A 71 0.23 0.04 14.83
CA ASP A 71 0.15 -1.31 15.39
C ASP A 71 0.88 -2.33 14.50
N HIS A 72 0.69 -2.22 13.18
CA HIS A 72 1.43 -3.04 12.25
C HIS A 72 2.93 -2.76 12.30
N ALA A 73 3.34 -1.48 12.34
CA ALA A 73 4.74 -1.10 12.46
C ALA A 73 5.39 -1.63 13.75
N TYR A 74 4.67 -1.63 14.86
CA TYR A 74 5.11 -2.25 16.11
C TYR A 74 5.38 -3.75 15.94
N ASP A 75 4.49 -4.48 15.29
CA ASP A 75 4.65 -5.92 15.06
C ASP A 75 5.86 -6.21 14.16
N LEU A 76 6.09 -5.39 13.13
CA LEU A 76 7.26 -5.47 12.26
C LEU A 76 8.58 -5.16 12.99
N PHE A 77 8.57 -4.13 13.85
CA PHE A 77 9.74 -3.81 14.67
C PHE A 77 10.05 -4.94 15.66
N LYS A 78 9.02 -5.46 16.32
CA LYS A 78 9.15 -6.55 17.30
C LYS A 78 9.64 -7.86 16.68
N SER A 79 9.29 -8.13 15.42
CA SER A 79 9.81 -9.29 14.69
C SER A 79 11.27 -9.12 14.23
N GLY A 80 11.86 -7.94 14.45
CA GLY A 80 13.24 -7.64 14.07
C GLY A 80 13.41 -7.30 12.59
N LEU A 81 12.32 -6.92 11.89
CA LEU A 81 12.38 -6.65 10.46
C LEU A 81 13.28 -5.45 10.12
N ALA A 82 13.23 -4.41 10.94
CA ALA A 82 14.08 -3.22 10.80
C ALA A 82 14.48 -2.66 12.18
N PRO A 83 15.66 -2.04 12.29
CA PRO A 83 16.15 -1.50 13.56
C PRO A 83 15.50 -0.16 13.95
N VAL A 84 14.83 0.54 13.04
CA VAL A 84 14.28 1.89 13.28
C VAL A 84 12.86 2.00 12.72
N VAL A 85 11.99 2.74 13.42
CA VAL A 85 10.67 3.15 12.93
C VAL A 85 10.61 4.66 12.79
N ILE A 86 10.21 5.15 11.62
CA ILE A 86 10.02 6.56 11.31
C ILE A 86 8.52 6.82 11.20
N THR A 87 7.99 7.70 12.03
CA THR A 87 6.60 8.16 11.93
C THR A 87 6.58 9.51 11.22
N THR A 88 5.71 9.67 10.22
CA THR A 88 5.69 10.88 9.37
C THR A 88 4.36 11.61 9.46
N GLY A 89 4.37 12.88 9.05
CA GLY A 89 3.19 13.71 8.93
C GLY A 89 3.25 14.91 9.87
N GLY A 90 3.03 16.10 9.32
CA GLY A 90 3.05 17.35 10.07
C GLY A 90 1.77 17.62 10.85
N ALA A 91 1.64 18.86 11.28
CA ALA A 91 0.57 19.31 12.17
C ALA A 91 -0.73 19.68 11.43
N ALA A 92 -0.66 19.81 10.10
CA ALA A 92 -1.76 20.28 9.27
C ALA A 92 -2.41 21.56 9.85
N ALA A 93 -3.68 21.49 10.27
CA ALA A 93 -4.39 22.61 10.89
C ALA A 93 -4.33 22.62 12.43
N ASP A 94 -3.84 21.56 13.08
CA ASP A 94 -3.64 21.52 14.52
C ASP A 94 -2.28 22.14 14.86
N PRO A 95 -2.21 23.22 15.66
CA PRO A 95 -0.93 23.84 16.01
C PRO A 95 -0.16 23.10 17.11
N SER A 96 -0.78 22.12 17.77
CA SER A 96 -0.30 21.47 18.98
C SER A 96 0.26 20.07 18.71
N PHE A 97 -0.30 19.35 17.74
CA PHE A 97 0.04 17.97 17.46
C PHE A 97 0.37 17.74 15.99
N SER A 98 1.36 16.90 15.74
CA SER A 98 1.67 16.37 14.41
C SER A 98 1.44 14.87 14.40
N GLU A 99 1.05 14.33 13.25
CA GLU A 99 0.84 12.89 13.10
C GLU A 99 2.12 12.10 13.37
N GLY A 100 3.27 12.62 12.92
CA GLY A 100 4.59 12.07 13.18
C GLY A 100 4.93 12.07 14.68
N GLY A 101 4.63 13.16 15.40
CA GLY A 101 4.84 13.25 16.84
C GLY A 101 3.93 12.30 17.63
N VAL A 102 2.63 12.31 17.33
CA VAL A 102 1.63 11.43 17.95
C VAL A 102 1.97 9.95 17.70
N GLY A 103 2.41 9.62 16.48
CA GLY A 103 2.85 8.28 16.14
C GLY A 103 4.07 7.83 16.95
N ARG A 104 5.08 8.71 17.11
CA ARG A 104 6.28 8.43 17.91
C ARG A 104 5.90 8.12 19.35
N ASP A 105 5.10 8.99 19.95
CA ASP A 105 4.69 8.84 21.34
C ASP A 105 3.87 7.56 21.53
N TYR A 106 2.96 7.25 20.61
CA TYR A 106 2.21 6.00 20.64
C TYR A 106 3.11 4.75 20.63
N LEU A 107 4.09 4.70 19.74
CA LEU A 107 5.02 3.56 19.63
C LEU A 107 5.97 3.46 20.82
N MET A 108 6.40 4.60 21.36
CA MET A 108 7.20 4.67 22.58
C MET A 108 6.43 4.07 23.77
N HIS A 109 5.15 4.44 23.94
CA HIS A 109 4.27 3.87 24.98
C HIS A 109 4.01 2.37 24.79
N ARG A 110 4.04 1.86 23.54
CA ARG A 110 3.96 0.43 23.23
C ARG A 110 5.27 -0.34 23.53
N GLY A 111 6.34 0.37 23.85
CA GLY A 111 7.61 -0.21 24.30
C GLY A 111 8.74 -0.20 23.27
N ILE A 112 8.61 0.53 22.16
CA ILE A 112 9.75 0.77 21.27
C ILE A 112 10.69 1.79 21.94
N PRO A 113 11.99 1.50 22.09
CA PRO A 113 12.92 2.47 22.70
C PRO A 113 13.04 3.74 21.86
N GLU A 114 13.16 4.89 22.52
CA GLU A 114 13.26 6.20 21.85
C GLU A 114 14.38 6.27 20.80
N ARG A 115 15.54 5.66 21.07
CA ARG A 115 16.67 5.58 20.11
C ARG A 115 16.32 4.89 18.79
N ASN A 116 15.23 4.12 18.75
CA ASN A 116 14.75 3.38 17.59
C ASN A 116 13.59 4.10 16.90
N LEU A 117 13.22 5.31 17.35
CA LEU A 117 12.11 6.10 16.82
C LEU A 117 12.59 7.43 16.26
N ILE A 118 12.09 7.79 15.08
CA ILE A 118 12.28 9.11 14.49
C ILE A 118 10.90 9.69 14.15
N ALA A 119 10.62 10.90 14.60
CA ALA A 119 9.42 11.63 14.20
C ALA A 119 9.79 12.65 13.12
N GLU A 120 9.27 12.46 11.91
CA GLU A 120 9.25 13.46 10.86
C GLU A 120 7.92 14.24 10.99
N THR A 121 8.00 15.52 11.36
CA THR A 121 6.83 16.33 11.75
C THR A 121 6.63 17.56 10.86
N MET A 122 7.34 17.67 9.75
CA MET A 122 7.33 18.82 8.85
C MET A 122 6.59 18.54 7.54
N GLY A 123 6.22 17.29 7.25
CA GLY A 123 5.46 16.94 6.04
C GLY A 123 4.10 17.64 5.97
N THR A 124 3.85 18.38 4.88
CA THR A 124 2.60 19.14 4.66
C THR A 124 1.65 18.47 3.67
N ASP A 125 2.17 17.57 2.82
CA ASP A 125 1.41 16.80 1.85
C ASP A 125 2.12 15.47 1.52
N THR A 126 1.56 14.71 0.60
CA THR A 126 2.12 13.44 0.08
C THR A 126 2.53 13.56 -1.39
N ALA A 127 2.60 14.79 -1.93
CA ALA A 127 2.65 15.08 -3.37
C ALA A 127 4.08 15.11 -3.93
#